data_AF-A0AAN7TND8-F1
#
_entry.id   AF-A0AAN7TND8-F1
#
_cell.length_a   1.000
_cell.length_b   1.000
_cell.length_c   1.000
_cell.angle_alpha   90.00
_cell.angle_beta   90.00
_cell.angle_gamma   90.00
#
_symmetry.space_group_name_H-M   'P 1'
#
loop_
_entity.id
_entity.type
_entity.pdbx_description
1 polymer ?
#
loop_
_entity_poly.entity_id
_entity_poly.type
_entity_poly.pdbx_seq_one_letter_code
_entity_poly.pdbx_strand_id
1 'polypeptide(L)'
;MVQRKPGRGGRAPVTKKTNLAPQKHDEDATPTGTQATNLQQTCLEVFRNALNPINHDPVALQEVKGHLYKRDFASAFGRDEYLHVYAERWSPGRALGYLAVFTNIQEYIHSTQPTDQQTAVVCLGGGAGAEVVALGAWLTTISSGQDNIKLHGSFVDLASWSHVVSILHSQLITAPEISEYASDAARQSKKALLSPETYSATFIQQDVLVWSDGDMSEVIHNGTKLVTLFFTLNELYTTSIPKTQHLLSQLAAHLSPGSLILVVDSPGSYSTVQINGAEKKYPMQWLLDYTLLNKGKSSHESAVDKEAKWDKIISEDSKWFRLPSGLRFPIKLENMRYQIHLYRRLAG
;
A
#
# COMPACT_ATOMS: atom_id res chain seq x y z
N MET A 1 65.14 53.28 -17.30
CA MET A 1 63.72 53.31 -17.72
C MET A 1 62.97 52.31 -16.85
N VAL A 2 62.50 52.67 -15.65
CA VAL A 2 61.23 53.39 -15.34
C VAL A 2 60.07 52.69 -16.07
N GLN A 3 59.16 51.97 -15.41
CA GLN A 3 57.96 52.43 -14.68
C GLN A 3 57.28 51.19 -14.04
N ARG A 4 56.50 51.15 -12.95
CA ARG A 4 56.00 52.07 -11.90
C ARG A 4 55.36 51.14 -10.82
N LYS A 5 55.71 51.28 -9.54
CA LYS A 5 54.78 51.08 -8.38
C LYS A 5 54.06 52.44 -8.15
N PRO A 6 52.99 52.63 -7.33
CA PRO A 6 52.51 51.84 -6.17
C PRO A 6 50.96 51.79 -5.97
N GLY A 7 50.49 51.21 -4.85
CA GLY A 7 49.13 51.47 -4.28
C GLY A 7 48.59 50.29 -3.47
N ARG A 8 48.85 50.21 -2.16
CA ARG A 8 48.01 50.66 -1.03
C ARG A 8 46.64 49.96 -0.93
N GLY A 9 46.48 49.26 0.19
CA GLY A 9 45.26 48.57 0.58
C GLY A 9 44.07 49.49 0.78
N GLY A 10 42.90 48.94 0.46
CA GLY A 10 41.59 49.47 0.75
C GLY A 10 40.65 48.31 1.02
N ARG A 11 40.00 48.34 2.20
CA ARG A 11 38.90 47.46 2.61
C ARG A 11 37.74 47.53 1.63
N ALA A 12 37.08 46.39 1.44
CA ALA A 12 35.74 46.26 0.86
C ALA A 12 34.98 45.17 1.66
N PRO A 13 33.63 45.11 1.63
CA PRO A 13 32.81 45.41 2.81
C PRO A 13 32.29 44.17 3.54
N VAL A 14 32.11 44.33 4.86
CA VAL A 14 31.34 43.40 5.70
C VAL A 14 29.85 43.61 5.41
N THR A 15 29.25 42.71 4.64
CA THR A 15 27.79 42.60 4.53
C THR A 15 27.25 41.76 5.69
N LYS A 16 26.35 42.38 6.45
CA LYS A 16 25.64 41.83 7.60
C LYS A 16 24.96 40.51 7.22
N LYS A 17 25.34 39.41 7.88
CA LYS A 17 24.48 38.22 7.97
C LYS A 17 23.28 38.57 8.84
N THR A 18 22.15 38.82 8.19
CA THR A 18 20.84 38.83 8.85
C THR A 18 20.53 37.42 9.32
N ASN A 19 20.55 37.21 10.63
CA ASN A 19 19.92 36.05 11.27
C ASN A 19 18.42 36.12 11.01
N LEU A 20 17.95 35.38 10.00
CA LEU A 20 16.55 35.00 9.90
C LEU A 20 16.42 33.68 10.67
N ALA A 21 15.72 33.76 11.80
CA ALA A 21 15.30 32.61 12.57
C ALA A 21 14.53 31.63 11.65
N PRO A 22 14.61 30.31 11.89
CA PRO A 22 13.77 29.37 11.16
C PRO A 22 12.31 29.72 11.42
N GLN A 23 11.61 30.13 10.37
CA GLN A 23 10.16 30.25 10.38
C GLN A 23 9.60 28.88 10.73
N LYS A 24 8.91 28.80 11.87
CA LYS A 24 7.98 27.71 12.15
C LYS A 24 6.99 27.69 11.00
N HIS A 25 7.03 26.64 10.19
CA HIS A 25 5.90 26.32 9.34
C HIS A 25 4.75 26.01 10.29
N ASP A 26 3.71 26.84 10.20
CA ASP A 26 2.47 26.67 10.93
C ASP A 26 1.95 25.25 10.71
N GLU A 27 1.66 24.61 11.84
CA GLU A 27 0.92 23.36 11.93
C GLU A 27 -0.42 23.58 11.25
N ASP A 28 -0.54 23.07 10.02
CA ASP A 28 -1.82 23.03 9.34
C ASP A 28 -2.78 22.16 10.16
N ALA A 29 -3.89 22.77 10.54
CA ALA A 29 -4.77 22.32 11.60
C ALA A 29 -5.30 20.91 11.32
N THR A 30 -4.79 19.92 12.07
CA THR A 30 -5.31 18.55 12.08
C THR A 30 -6.56 18.53 12.96
N PRO A 31 -7.75 18.24 12.44
CA PRO A 31 -8.80 17.75 13.32
C PRO A 31 -8.35 16.35 13.81
N THR A 32 -8.80 15.87 14.97
CA THR A 32 -8.86 14.42 15.34
C THR A 32 -7.63 13.63 15.87
N GLY A 33 -6.59 14.23 16.46
CA GLY A 33 -5.43 13.48 16.99
C GLY A 33 -5.72 12.27 17.91
N THR A 34 -6.76 12.35 18.76
CA THR A 34 -7.15 11.25 19.67
C THR A 34 -7.94 10.13 18.96
N GLN A 35 -8.84 10.47 18.03
CA GLN A 35 -9.68 9.48 17.35
C GLN A 35 -8.88 8.68 16.31
N ALA A 36 -7.98 9.33 15.57
CA ALA A 36 -7.09 8.63 14.64
C ALA A 36 -6.18 7.63 15.36
N THR A 37 -5.65 8.03 16.52
CA THR A 37 -4.84 7.14 17.38
C THR A 37 -5.66 5.97 17.91
N ASN A 38 -6.93 6.17 18.25
CA ASN A 38 -7.83 5.10 18.69
C ASN A 38 -8.07 4.07 17.58
N LEU A 39 -8.39 4.50 16.36
CA LEU A 39 -8.61 3.56 15.23
C LEU A 39 -7.35 2.77 14.92
N GLN A 40 -6.18 3.42 14.92
CA GLN A 40 -4.90 2.74 14.72
C GLN A 40 -4.63 1.71 15.83
N GLN A 41 -4.94 2.03 17.08
CA GLN A 41 -4.84 1.06 18.17
C GLN A 41 -5.81 -0.11 17.96
N THR A 42 -7.04 0.12 17.51
CA THR A 42 -8.00 -0.93 17.17
C THR A 42 -7.48 -1.84 16.05
N CYS A 43 -6.85 -1.30 15.01
CA CYS A 43 -6.18 -2.13 13.99
C CYS A 43 -5.13 -3.05 14.59
N LEU A 44 -4.31 -2.55 15.52
CA LEU A 44 -3.29 -3.36 16.20
C LEU A 44 -3.93 -4.45 17.09
N GLU A 45 -5.08 -4.17 17.69
CA GLU A 45 -5.83 -5.15 18.49
C GLU A 45 -6.39 -6.28 17.64
N VAL A 46 -6.84 -5.99 16.41
CA VAL A 46 -7.25 -7.02 15.43
C VAL A 46 -6.12 -8.02 15.19
N PHE A 47 -4.90 -7.53 14.89
CA PHE A 47 -3.74 -8.42 14.73
C PHE A 47 -3.37 -9.14 16.02
N ARG A 48 -3.39 -8.45 17.16
CA ARG A 48 -3.06 -9.06 18.46
C ARG A 48 -3.98 -10.23 18.78
N ASN A 49 -5.28 -10.06 18.56
CA ASN A 49 -6.28 -11.07 18.87
C ASN A 49 -6.29 -12.21 17.85
N ALA A 50 -6.03 -11.92 16.57
CA ALA A 50 -5.97 -12.94 15.52
C ALA A 50 -4.69 -13.79 15.57
N LEU A 51 -3.53 -13.16 15.77
CA LEU A 51 -2.22 -13.79 15.55
C LEU A 51 -1.44 -14.06 16.85
N ASN A 52 -1.91 -13.54 17.99
CA ASN A 52 -1.28 -13.74 19.29
C ASN A 52 0.27 -13.57 19.30
N PRO A 53 0.80 -12.39 18.92
CA PRO A 53 2.24 -12.14 18.77
C PRO A 53 3.03 -12.20 20.10
N ILE A 54 2.35 -12.39 21.24
CA ILE A 54 2.99 -12.61 22.54
C ILE A 54 3.75 -13.94 22.53
N ASN A 55 3.20 -14.94 21.85
CA ASN A 55 3.76 -16.29 21.74
C ASN A 55 4.58 -16.46 20.45
N HIS A 56 5.20 -15.39 19.95
CA HIS A 56 5.98 -15.43 18.71
C HIS A 56 7.12 -16.47 18.79
N ASP A 57 7.36 -17.16 17.68
CA ASP A 57 8.50 -18.08 17.56
C ASP A 57 9.74 -17.32 17.08
N PRO A 58 10.74 -17.08 17.95
CA PRO A 58 11.93 -16.32 17.57
C PRO A 58 12.84 -17.07 16.59
N VAL A 59 12.79 -18.41 16.56
CA VAL A 59 13.58 -19.24 15.65
C VAL A 59 13.00 -19.14 14.25
N ALA A 60 11.70 -19.41 14.10
CA ALA A 60 11.00 -19.27 12.82
C ALA A 60 11.11 -17.83 12.29
N LEU A 61 11.00 -16.82 13.16
CA LEU A 61 11.21 -15.42 12.78
C LEU A 61 12.60 -15.16 12.20
N GLN A 62 13.63 -15.76 12.79
CA GLN A 62 15.00 -15.60 12.30
C GLN A 62 15.22 -16.32 10.96
N GLU A 63 14.59 -17.47 10.76
CA GLU A 63 14.62 -18.21 9.49
C GLU A 63 13.92 -17.44 8.38
N VAL A 64 12.71 -16.91 8.63
CA VAL A 64 11.97 -16.06 7.69
C VAL A 64 12.80 -14.84 7.32
N LYS A 65 13.41 -14.14 8.27
CA LYS A 65 14.34 -13.02 7.98
C LYS A 65 15.49 -13.46 7.09
N GLY A 66 16.05 -14.65 7.32
CA GLY A 66 17.11 -15.23 6.51
C GLY A 66 16.69 -15.46 5.06
N HIS A 67 15.50 -16.03 4.84
CA HIS A 67 14.94 -16.24 3.50
C HIS A 67 14.64 -14.90 2.80
N LEU A 68 14.00 -13.94 3.49
CA LEU A 68 13.73 -12.61 2.96
C LEU A 68 15.02 -11.86 2.58
N TYR A 69 16.06 -11.95 3.40
CA TYR A 69 17.37 -11.34 3.10
C TYR A 69 17.98 -11.91 1.81
N LYS A 70 17.83 -13.23 1.60
CA LYS A 70 18.29 -13.94 0.40
C LYS A 70 17.36 -13.79 -0.80
N ARG A 71 16.20 -13.12 -0.64
CA ARG A 71 15.11 -13.06 -1.63
C ARG A 71 14.58 -14.44 -2.03
N ASP A 72 14.62 -15.38 -1.10
CA ASP A 72 14.08 -16.72 -1.26
C ASP A 72 12.61 -16.74 -0.78
N PHE A 73 11.75 -16.08 -1.55
CA PHE A 73 10.33 -15.91 -1.21
C PHE A 73 9.58 -17.25 -1.18
N ALA A 74 9.96 -18.19 -2.04
CA ALA A 74 9.39 -19.54 -2.06
C ALA A 74 9.58 -20.25 -0.71
N SER A 75 10.78 -20.19 -0.12
CA SER A 75 10.99 -20.75 1.22
C SER A 75 10.36 -19.87 2.31
N ALA A 76 10.43 -18.54 2.20
CA ALA A 76 9.86 -17.62 3.19
C ALA A 76 8.33 -17.77 3.34
N PHE A 77 7.64 -18.15 2.27
CA PHE A 77 6.17 -18.22 2.21
C PHE A 77 5.65 -19.62 1.89
N GLY A 78 6.50 -20.64 1.94
CA GLY A 78 6.16 -22.02 1.61
C GLY A 78 5.58 -22.85 2.77
N ARG A 79 5.46 -22.28 3.97
CA ARG A 79 4.99 -22.97 5.19
C ARG A 79 4.05 -22.08 5.99
N ASP A 80 2.94 -22.65 6.47
CA ASP A 80 1.92 -21.92 7.25
C ASP A 80 2.50 -21.22 8.49
N GLU A 81 3.43 -21.87 9.18
CA GLU A 81 4.16 -21.29 10.32
C GLU A 81 4.89 -20.00 9.94
N TYR A 82 5.58 -19.99 8.80
CA TYR A 82 6.31 -18.82 8.33
C TYR A 82 5.37 -17.71 7.85
N LEU A 83 4.24 -18.08 7.23
CA LEU A 83 3.19 -17.14 6.88
C LEU A 83 2.66 -16.44 8.14
N HIS A 84 2.33 -17.21 9.18
CA HIS A 84 1.87 -16.68 10.46
C HIS A 84 2.91 -15.73 11.09
N VAL A 85 4.17 -16.15 11.17
CA VAL A 85 5.28 -15.36 11.71
C VAL A 85 5.55 -14.10 10.86
N TYR A 86 5.35 -14.17 9.55
CA TYR A 86 5.46 -13.01 8.70
C TYR A 86 4.33 -12.01 8.97
N ALA A 87 3.09 -12.51 9.01
CA ALA A 87 1.91 -11.71 9.24
C ALA A 87 1.97 -11.02 10.61
N GLU A 88 2.35 -11.72 11.68
CA GLU A 88 2.44 -11.11 13.02
C GLU A 88 3.50 -9.99 13.07
N ARG A 89 4.62 -10.19 12.36
CA ARG A 89 5.79 -9.32 12.49
C ARG A 89 5.68 -8.05 11.67
N TRP A 90 5.21 -8.15 10.43
CA TRP A 90 5.30 -7.07 9.45
C TRP A 90 3.94 -6.48 9.08
N SER A 91 2.84 -7.24 9.13
CA SER A 91 1.53 -6.75 8.71
C SER A 91 0.92 -5.67 9.61
N PRO A 92 1.05 -5.68 10.95
CA PRO A 92 0.39 -4.68 11.81
C PRO A 92 0.87 -3.25 11.53
N GLY A 93 2.19 -3.05 11.45
CA GLY A 93 2.76 -1.73 11.14
C GLY A 93 2.43 -1.27 9.72
N ARG A 94 2.47 -2.21 8.75
CA ARG A 94 2.09 -1.94 7.36
C ARG A 94 0.61 -1.56 7.23
N ALA A 95 -0.29 -2.22 7.95
CA ALA A 95 -1.71 -1.91 7.93
C ALA A 95 -1.99 -0.45 8.33
N LEU A 96 -1.27 0.08 9.34
CA LEU A 96 -1.39 1.49 9.72
C LEU A 96 -0.88 2.44 8.62
N GLY A 97 0.21 2.08 7.97
CA GLY A 97 0.74 2.82 6.82
C GLY A 97 -0.23 2.79 5.63
N TYR A 98 -0.84 1.63 5.36
CA TYR A 98 -1.80 1.43 4.28
C TYR A 98 -3.10 2.18 4.55
N LEU A 99 -3.58 2.20 5.80
CA LEU A 99 -4.71 3.03 6.22
C LEU A 99 -4.44 4.52 5.91
N ALA A 100 -3.25 5.02 6.23
CA ALA A 100 -2.87 6.39 5.89
C ALA A 100 -2.81 6.61 4.37
N VAL A 101 -2.33 5.63 3.59
CA VAL A 101 -2.37 5.70 2.13
C VAL A 101 -3.81 5.78 1.60
N PHE A 102 -4.71 4.90 2.03
CA PHE A 102 -6.12 4.92 1.61
C PHE A 102 -6.82 6.23 1.98
N THR A 103 -6.57 6.73 3.20
CA THR A 103 -7.09 8.03 3.65
C THR A 103 -6.61 9.17 2.74
N ASN A 104 -5.33 9.17 2.35
CA ASN A 104 -4.76 10.22 1.50
C ASN A 104 -5.32 10.22 0.07
N ILE A 105 -5.82 9.10 -0.43
CA ILE A 105 -6.36 8.99 -1.79
C ILE A 105 -7.89 8.90 -1.83
N GLN A 106 -8.57 9.04 -0.70
CA GLN A 106 -10.01 8.79 -0.58
C GLN A 106 -10.84 9.63 -1.57
N GLU A 107 -10.44 10.88 -1.81
CA GLU A 107 -11.13 11.79 -2.75
C GLU A 107 -11.16 11.21 -4.18
N TYR A 108 -10.10 10.52 -4.59
CA TYR A 108 -10.02 9.91 -5.91
C TYR A 108 -10.90 8.67 -6.00
N ILE A 109 -11.00 7.89 -4.92
CA ILE A 109 -11.87 6.70 -4.87
C ILE A 109 -13.36 7.13 -4.93
N HIS A 110 -13.74 8.14 -4.15
CA HIS A 110 -15.12 8.67 -4.13
C HIS A 110 -15.52 9.43 -5.41
N SER A 111 -14.56 10.01 -6.14
CA SER A 111 -14.85 10.70 -7.41
C SER A 111 -15.23 9.77 -8.56
N THR A 112 -15.09 8.46 -8.39
CA THR A 112 -15.57 7.48 -9.36
C THR A 112 -17.10 7.42 -9.30
N GLN A 113 -17.80 7.62 -10.42
CA GLN A 113 -19.25 7.84 -10.39
C GLN A 113 -19.99 6.74 -9.61
N PRO A 114 -20.93 7.11 -8.73
CA PRO A 114 -21.64 6.17 -7.86
C PRO A 114 -22.76 5.52 -8.67
N THR A 115 -22.46 4.42 -9.35
CA THR A 115 -23.50 3.54 -9.89
C THR A 115 -23.84 2.39 -8.95
N ASP A 116 -22.93 2.01 -8.04
CA ASP A 116 -23.14 0.88 -7.13
C ASP A 116 -22.79 1.21 -5.67
N GLN A 117 -23.66 0.75 -4.77
CA GLN A 117 -23.50 0.81 -3.31
C GLN A 117 -22.33 -0.04 -2.79
N GLN A 118 -21.68 -0.84 -3.66
CA GLN A 118 -20.60 -1.75 -3.32
C GLN A 118 -19.31 -1.37 -4.04
N THR A 119 -18.27 -1.04 -3.26
CA THR A 119 -16.91 -0.79 -3.74
C THR A 119 -16.13 -2.10 -3.77
N ALA A 120 -15.72 -2.54 -4.96
CA ALA A 120 -14.83 -3.69 -5.12
C ALA A 120 -13.37 -3.24 -5.21
N VAL A 121 -12.51 -3.84 -4.39
CA VAL A 121 -11.05 -3.61 -4.34
C VAL A 121 -10.32 -4.92 -4.55
N VAL A 122 -9.37 -4.96 -5.47
CA VAL A 122 -8.53 -6.14 -5.73
C VAL A 122 -7.09 -5.83 -5.30
N CYS A 123 -6.54 -6.65 -4.39
CA CYS A 123 -5.21 -6.48 -3.81
C CYS A 123 -4.25 -7.55 -4.34
N LEU A 124 -3.37 -7.17 -5.28
CA LEU A 124 -2.40 -8.08 -5.90
C LEU A 124 -1.13 -8.18 -5.03
N GLY A 125 -0.88 -9.37 -4.48
CA GLY A 125 0.10 -9.60 -3.41
C GLY A 125 -0.41 -9.21 -2.02
N GLY A 126 -1.74 -9.08 -1.86
CA GLY A 126 -2.37 -8.60 -0.62
C GLY A 126 -2.60 -9.68 0.44
N GLY A 127 -1.97 -10.85 0.31
CA GLY A 127 -2.28 -12.04 1.12
C GLY A 127 -1.93 -11.91 2.60
N ALA A 128 -0.85 -11.21 2.94
CA ALA A 128 -0.35 -11.14 4.33
C ALA A 128 -1.26 -10.37 5.33
N GLY A 129 -2.42 -9.89 4.91
CA GLY A 129 -3.47 -9.38 5.80
C GLY A 129 -3.38 -7.91 6.20
N ALA A 130 -2.31 -7.20 5.83
CA ALA A 130 -2.19 -5.77 6.09
C ALA A 130 -3.27 -4.94 5.39
N GLU A 131 -3.55 -5.25 4.11
CA GLU A 131 -4.60 -4.57 3.34
C GLU A 131 -6.01 -4.94 3.83
N VAL A 132 -6.21 -6.16 4.35
CA VAL A 132 -7.49 -6.58 4.96
C VAL A 132 -7.87 -5.64 6.10
N VAL A 133 -6.94 -5.45 7.05
CA VAL A 133 -7.20 -4.59 8.21
C VAL A 133 -7.24 -3.12 7.83
N ALA A 134 -6.40 -2.67 6.90
CA ALA A 134 -6.37 -1.29 6.45
C ALA A 134 -7.66 -0.87 5.72
N LEU A 135 -8.20 -1.72 4.83
CA LEU A 135 -9.46 -1.48 4.13
C LEU A 135 -10.64 -1.45 5.10
N GLY A 136 -10.69 -2.40 6.04
CA GLY A 136 -11.72 -2.40 7.08
C GLY A 136 -11.67 -1.12 7.93
N ALA A 137 -10.49 -0.75 8.41
CA ALA A 137 -10.34 0.48 9.18
C ALA A 137 -10.70 1.74 8.37
N TRP A 138 -10.27 1.82 7.11
CA TRP A 138 -10.62 2.93 6.23
C TRP A 138 -12.13 3.00 6.00
N LEU A 139 -12.81 1.87 5.85
CA LEU A 139 -14.27 1.82 5.72
C LEU A 139 -14.97 2.49 6.91
N THR A 140 -14.50 2.28 8.15
CA THR A 140 -15.08 2.97 9.32
C THR A 140 -14.99 4.50 9.24
N THR A 141 -13.93 5.02 8.61
CA THR A 141 -13.73 6.47 8.47
C THR A 141 -14.67 7.09 7.45
N ILE A 142 -15.01 6.37 6.38
CA ILE A 142 -15.88 6.86 5.31
C ILE A 142 -17.37 6.55 5.55
N SER A 143 -17.68 5.50 6.30
CA SER A 143 -19.06 5.16 6.69
C SER A 143 -19.63 6.09 7.76
N SER A 144 -18.79 6.83 8.49
CA SER A 144 -19.22 7.76 9.55
C SER A 144 -20.02 8.99 9.05
N GLY A 145 -20.28 9.10 7.74
CA GLY A 145 -21.11 10.15 7.15
C GLY A 145 -22.00 9.72 5.97
N GLN A 146 -22.03 8.42 5.62
CA GLN A 146 -22.85 7.88 4.54
C GLN A 146 -23.37 6.49 4.90
N ASP A 147 -24.68 6.40 5.18
CA ASP A 147 -25.36 5.13 5.36
C ASP A 147 -25.37 4.39 4.02
N ASN A 148 -24.78 3.18 3.97
CA ASN A 148 -24.81 2.18 2.87
C ASN A 148 -23.53 1.97 2.02
N ILE A 149 -22.34 2.45 2.40
CA ILE A 149 -21.11 2.01 1.70
C ILE A 149 -20.82 0.55 2.06
N LYS A 150 -20.78 -0.34 1.07
CA LYS A 150 -20.28 -1.71 1.20
C LYS A 150 -18.92 -1.84 0.53
N LEU A 151 -18.04 -2.66 1.08
CA LEU A 151 -16.73 -2.96 0.51
C LEU A 151 -16.53 -4.46 0.36
N HIS A 152 -16.07 -4.86 -0.82
CA HIS A 152 -15.56 -6.21 -1.07
C HIS A 152 -14.08 -6.14 -1.41
N GLY A 153 -13.26 -6.87 -0.65
CA GLY A 153 -11.83 -7.01 -0.92
C GLY A 153 -11.50 -8.40 -1.47
N SER A 154 -10.91 -8.47 -2.66
CA SER A 154 -10.33 -9.69 -3.22
C SER A 154 -8.82 -9.64 -3.03
N PHE A 155 -8.27 -10.54 -2.21
CA PHE A 155 -6.85 -10.60 -1.86
C PHE A 155 -6.20 -11.75 -2.64
N VAL A 156 -5.33 -11.40 -3.60
CA VAL A 156 -4.70 -12.38 -4.48
C VAL A 156 -3.23 -12.53 -4.12
N ASP A 157 -2.75 -13.75 -3.98
CA ASP A 157 -1.34 -14.02 -3.69
C ASP A 157 -0.93 -15.41 -4.17
N LEU A 158 0.37 -15.62 -4.39
CA LEU A 158 0.92 -16.92 -4.76
C LEU A 158 0.92 -17.89 -3.56
N ALA A 159 1.22 -17.39 -2.37
CA ALA A 159 1.28 -18.19 -1.15
C ALA A 159 -0.11 -18.37 -0.50
N SER A 160 -0.30 -19.42 0.29
CA SER A 160 -1.62 -19.79 0.84
C SER A 160 -1.99 -18.97 2.09
N TRP A 161 -2.36 -17.70 1.91
CA TRP A 161 -2.72 -16.82 3.02
C TRP A 161 -4.18 -16.93 3.49
N SER A 162 -4.93 -17.92 3.00
CA SER A 162 -6.36 -18.09 3.27
C SER A 162 -6.70 -18.03 4.77
N HIS A 163 -5.90 -18.71 5.61
CA HIS A 163 -6.07 -18.70 7.05
C HIS A 163 -5.87 -17.29 7.65
N VAL A 164 -4.77 -16.62 7.30
CA VAL A 164 -4.43 -15.26 7.79
C VAL A 164 -5.50 -14.24 7.40
N VAL A 165 -5.94 -14.25 6.13
CA VAL A 165 -7.01 -13.36 5.66
C VAL A 165 -8.31 -13.63 6.42
N SER A 166 -8.68 -14.91 6.57
CA SER A 166 -9.93 -15.31 7.24
C SER A 166 -9.97 -14.88 8.71
N ILE A 167 -8.92 -15.15 9.49
CA ILE A 167 -8.89 -14.80 10.92
C ILE A 167 -8.87 -13.29 11.15
N LEU A 168 -8.14 -12.53 10.33
CA LEU A 168 -8.08 -11.07 10.43
C LEU A 168 -9.40 -10.43 10.02
N HIS A 169 -10.01 -10.89 8.94
CA HIS A 169 -11.35 -10.45 8.54
C HIS A 169 -12.38 -10.76 9.62
N SER A 170 -12.37 -11.98 10.17
CA SER A 170 -13.27 -12.40 11.24
C SER A 170 -13.17 -11.49 12.47
N GLN A 171 -11.97 -11.07 12.86
CA GLN A 171 -11.77 -10.12 13.97
C GLN A 171 -12.34 -8.71 13.69
N LEU A 172 -12.47 -8.30 12.42
CA LEU A 172 -13.06 -7.00 12.07
C LEU A 172 -14.58 -7.03 12.16
N ILE A 173 -15.21 -8.17 11.82
CA ILE A 173 -16.67 -8.28 11.69
C ILE A 173 -17.35 -9.03 12.85
N THR A 174 -16.57 -9.60 13.77
CA THR A 174 -17.09 -10.33 14.93
C THR A 174 -16.77 -9.56 16.21
N ALA A 175 -17.74 -9.50 17.12
CA ALA A 175 -17.51 -8.90 18.44
C ALA A 175 -16.50 -9.76 19.24
N PRO A 176 -15.43 -9.18 19.81
CA PRO A 176 -14.35 -9.95 20.46
C PRO A 176 -14.86 -10.75 21.65
N GLU A 177 -14.36 -11.95 21.96
CA GLU A 177 -14.82 -12.68 23.15
C GLU A 177 -14.53 -11.90 24.44
N ILE A 178 -15.47 -11.93 25.39
CA ILE A 178 -15.33 -11.21 26.66
C ILE A 178 -15.23 -12.22 27.79
N SER A 179 -14.26 -12.01 28.67
CA SER A 179 -14.17 -12.74 29.94
C SER A 179 -15.44 -12.54 30.76
N GLU A 180 -15.89 -13.61 31.42
CA GLU A 180 -16.98 -13.56 32.40
C GLU A 180 -16.77 -12.48 33.48
N TYR A 181 -15.52 -12.09 33.76
CA TYR A 181 -15.16 -11.08 34.76
C TYR A 181 -15.04 -9.65 34.20
N ALA A 182 -15.35 -9.40 32.93
CA ALA A 182 -15.25 -8.05 32.37
C ALA A 182 -16.34 -7.12 32.93
N SER A 183 -15.98 -5.85 33.12
CA SER A 183 -16.89 -4.82 33.63
C SER A 183 -18.08 -4.57 32.69
N ASP A 184 -19.19 -4.08 33.24
CA ASP A 184 -20.38 -3.75 32.45
C ASP A 184 -20.08 -2.71 31.36
N ALA A 185 -19.16 -1.76 31.62
CA ALA A 185 -18.68 -0.81 30.62
C ALA A 185 -17.94 -1.50 29.46
N ALA A 186 -17.09 -2.49 29.74
CA ALA A 186 -16.39 -3.27 28.71
C ALA A 186 -17.35 -4.18 27.92
N ARG A 187 -18.41 -4.68 28.57
CA ARG A 187 -19.49 -5.43 27.92
C ARG A 187 -20.34 -4.55 27.01
N GLN A 188 -20.60 -3.29 27.39
CA GLN A 188 -21.41 -2.33 26.62
C GLN A 188 -20.66 -1.74 25.41
N SER A 189 -19.32 -1.64 25.47
CA SER A 189 -18.49 -1.20 24.34
C SER A 189 -18.22 -2.30 23.30
N LYS A 190 -18.81 -3.49 23.48
CA LYS A 190 -18.55 -4.69 22.68
C LYS A 190 -19.32 -4.67 21.36
N LYS A 191 -18.73 -4.05 20.35
CA LYS A 191 -19.23 -4.16 18.97
C LYS A 191 -18.10 -4.61 18.06
N ALA A 192 -18.46 -5.39 17.05
CA ALA A 192 -17.58 -5.58 15.91
C ALA A 192 -17.21 -4.21 15.32
N LEU A 193 -16.02 -4.10 14.75
CA LEU A 193 -15.60 -2.85 14.12
C LEU A 193 -16.50 -2.52 12.92
N LEU A 194 -16.93 -3.55 12.21
CA LEU A 194 -17.79 -3.47 11.02
C LEU A 194 -18.89 -4.53 11.10
N SER A 195 -19.98 -4.33 10.36
CA SER A 195 -20.97 -5.40 10.16
C SER A 195 -20.53 -6.34 9.02
N PRO A 196 -20.86 -7.64 9.07
CA PRO A 196 -20.57 -8.59 7.99
C PRO A 196 -21.20 -8.18 6.64
N GLU A 197 -22.29 -7.42 6.66
CA GLU A 197 -22.98 -6.91 5.47
C GLU A 197 -22.25 -5.72 4.83
N THR A 198 -21.36 -5.06 5.57
CA THR A 198 -20.62 -3.87 5.12
C THR A 198 -19.23 -4.23 4.58
N TYR A 199 -18.54 -5.22 5.15
CA TYR A 199 -17.21 -5.61 4.70
C TYR A 199 -17.06 -7.11 4.50
N SER A 200 -16.77 -7.50 3.26
CA SER A 200 -16.47 -8.89 2.87
C SER A 200 -15.04 -9.00 2.33
N ALA A 201 -14.42 -10.15 2.58
CA ALA A 201 -13.07 -10.47 2.12
C ALA A 201 -13.05 -11.86 1.48
N THR A 202 -12.39 -11.98 0.33
CA THR A 202 -12.13 -13.26 -0.32
C THR A 202 -10.65 -13.38 -0.61
N PHE A 203 -10.06 -14.53 -0.28
CA PHE A 203 -8.69 -14.85 -0.62
C PHE A 203 -8.64 -15.78 -1.84
N ILE A 204 -7.74 -15.48 -2.77
CA ILE A 204 -7.54 -16.24 -4.01
C ILE A 204 -6.05 -16.57 -4.11
N GLN A 205 -5.73 -17.87 -4.07
CA GLN A 205 -4.35 -18.32 -4.25
C GLN A 205 -4.05 -18.51 -5.74
N GLN A 206 -3.32 -17.58 -6.34
CA GLN A 206 -3.01 -17.64 -7.77
C GLN A 206 -1.74 -16.86 -8.14
N ASP A 207 -1.02 -17.37 -9.15
CA ASP A 207 0.11 -16.66 -9.76
C ASP A 207 -0.40 -15.66 -10.81
N VAL A 208 -0.38 -14.38 -10.46
CA VAL A 208 -0.83 -13.29 -11.32
C VAL A 208 0.02 -13.11 -12.59
N LEU A 209 1.23 -13.68 -12.64
CA LEU A 209 2.10 -13.61 -13.83
C LEU A 209 1.73 -14.63 -14.91
N VAL A 210 0.84 -15.59 -14.61
CA VAL A 210 0.34 -16.59 -15.56
C VAL A 210 -1.18 -16.60 -15.65
N TRP A 211 -1.83 -15.52 -15.22
CA TRP A 211 -3.27 -15.34 -15.38
C TRP A 211 -3.70 -15.43 -16.85
N SER A 212 -4.74 -16.22 -17.10
CA SER A 212 -5.48 -16.11 -18.34
C SER A 212 -6.44 -14.92 -18.29
N ASP A 213 -6.91 -14.47 -19.46
CA ASP A 213 -7.95 -13.43 -19.55
C ASP A 213 -9.23 -13.83 -18.79
N GLY A 214 -9.55 -15.13 -18.78
CA GLY A 214 -10.68 -15.68 -18.03
C GLY A 214 -10.49 -15.51 -16.53
N ASP A 215 -9.35 -16.00 -15.99
CA ASP A 215 -9.02 -15.88 -14.58
C ASP A 215 -9.00 -14.42 -14.11
N MET A 216 -8.40 -13.53 -14.92
CA MET A 216 -8.38 -12.10 -14.60
C MET A 216 -9.79 -11.53 -14.56
N SER A 217 -10.67 -11.91 -15.49
CA SER A 217 -12.05 -11.40 -15.54
C SER A 217 -12.93 -11.86 -14.36
N GLU A 218 -12.63 -13.00 -13.76
CA GLU A 218 -13.33 -13.50 -12.57
C GLU A 218 -13.00 -12.68 -11.32
N VAL A 219 -11.78 -12.14 -11.25
CA VAL A 219 -11.29 -11.39 -10.08
C VAL A 219 -11.39 -9.87 -10.29
N ILE A 220 -10.95 -9.39 -11.46
CA ILE A 220 -10.96 -7.99 -11.87
C ILE A 220 -12.07 -7.82 -12.90
N HIS A 221 -13.25 -7.44 -12.39
CA HIS A 221 -14.43 -7.20 -13.20
C HIS A 221 -14.72 -5.69 -13.34
N ASN A 222 -15.66 -5.32 -14.22
CA ASN A 222 -16.03 -3.92 -14.50
C ASN A 222 -16.49 -3.11 -13.27
N GLY A 223 -16.88 -3.79 -12.19
CA GLY A 223 -17.24 -3.17 -10.90
C GLY A 223 -16.04 -2.82 -10.02
N THR A 224 -14.85 -3.32 -10.34
CA THR A 224 -13.61 -3.07 -9.59
C THR A 224 -13.24 -1.59 -9.66
N LYS A 225 -13.21 -0.93 -8.51
CA LYS A 225 -12.90 0.51 -8.40
C LYS A 225 -11.42 0.77 -8.16
N LEU A 226 -10.74 -0.16 -7.50
CA LEU A 226 -9.34 -0.01 -7.13
C LEU A 226 -8.60 -1.34 -7.25
N VAL A 227 -7.46 -1.32 -7.93
CA VAL A 227 -6.47 -2.40 -7.89
C VAL A 227 -5.23 -1.89 -7.17
N THR A 228 -4.77 -2.61 -6.15
CA THR A 228 -3.56 -2.27 -5.38
C THR A 228 -2.42 -3.25 -5.66
N LEU A 229 -1.19 -2.72 -5.63
CA LEU A 229 0.06 -3.46 -5.68
C LEU A 229 0.97 -2.90 -4.57
N PHE A 230 0.90 -3.47 -3.37
CA PHE A 230 1.57 -2.95 -2.18
C PHE A 230 2.79 -3.79 -1.81
N PHE A 231 3.98 -3.29 -2.14
CA PHE A 231 5.28 -3.96 -2.01
C PHE A 231 5.40 -5.24 -2.84
N THR A 232 4.62 -5.33 -3.92
CA THR A 232 4.54 -6.50 -4.82
C THR A 232 5.20 -6.24 -6.17
N LEU A 233 5.08 -5.03 -6.71
CA LEU A 233 5.40 -4.76 -8.12
C LEU A 233 6.88 -4.97 -8.44
N ASN A 234 7.78 -4.60 -7.53
CA ASN A 234 9.20 -4.87 -7.69
C ASN A 234 9.52 -6.38 -7.74
N GLU A 235 8.82 -7.20 -6.97
CA GLU A 235 8.97 -8.66 -7.02
C GLU A 235 8.52 -9.21 -8.37
N LEU A 236 7.35 -8.78 -8.86
CA LEU A 236 6.83 -9.18 -10.17
C LEU A 236 7.83 -8.87 -11.30
N TYR A 237 8.34 -7.64 -11.35
CA TYR A 237 9.33 -7.27 -12.38
C TYR A 237 10.65 -8.04 -12.24
N THR A 238 11.09 -8.34 -11.01
CA THR A 238 12.29 -9.15 -10.77
C THR A 238 12.09 -10.58 -11.28
N THR A 239 10.89 -11.14 -11.09
CA THR A 239 10.53 -12.48 -11.56
C THR A 239 10.39 -12.53 -13.08
N SER A 240 9.66 -11.59 -13.68
CA SER A 240 9.50 -11.52 -15.13
C SER A 240 8.98 -10.15 -15.59
N ILE A 241 9.85 -9.39 -16.27
CA ILE A 241 9.45 -8.12 -16.88
C ILE A 241 8.33 -8.31 -17.93
N PRO A 242 8.46 -9.22 -18.92
CA PRO A 242 7.43 -9.36 -19.94
C PRO A 242 6.05 -9.75 -19.38
N LYS A 243 6.01 -10.69 -18.43
CA LYS A 243 4.74 -11.11 -17.80
C LYS A 243 4.14 -10.00 -16.94
N THR A 244 4.96 -9.23 -16.24
CA THR A 244 4.49 -8.08 -15.45
C THR A 244 3.91 -6.98 -16.35
N GLN A 245 4.59 -6.68 -17.46
CA GLN A 245 4.08 -5.72 -18.45
C GLN A 245 2.79 -6.21 -19.11
N HIS A 246 2.69 -7.51 -19.38
CA HIS A 246 1.46 -8.12 -19.88
C HIS A 246 0.30 -7.95 -18.90
N LEU A 247 0.48 -8.38 -17.64
CA LEU A 247 -0.49 -8.18 -16.55
C LEU A 247 -0.98 -6.73 -16.47
N LEU A 248 -0.05 -5.76 -16.38
CA LEU A 248 -0.38 -4.34 -16.30
C LEU A 248 -1.13 -3.82 -17.54
N SER A 249 -0.77 -4.30 -18.73
CA SER A 249 -1.43 -3.90 -19.97
C SER A 249 -2.87 -4.41 -20.06
N GLN A 250 -3.14 -5.59 -19.48
CA GLN A 250 -4.47 -6.20 -19.47
C GLN A 250 -5.43 -5.51 -18.50
N LEU A 251 -4.94 -4.94 -17.39
CA LEU A 251 -5.79 -4.20 -16.45
C LEU A 251 -6.65 -3.13 -17.14
N ALA A 252 -6.15 -2.49 -18.21
CA ALA A 252 -6.90 -1.49 -18.97
C ALA A 252 -8.13 -2.05 -19.73
N ALA A 253 -8.12 -3.34 -20.04
CA ALA A 253 -9.21 -4.04 -20.72
C ALA A 253 -10.31 -4.50 -19.76
N HIS A 254 -9.97 -4.74 -18.49
CA HIS A 254 -10.91 -5.26 -17.47
C HIS A 254 -11.47 -4.18 -16.53
N LEU A 255 -10.81 -3.03 -16.45
CA LEU A 255 -11.22 -1.92 -15.59
C LEU A 255 -12.07 -0.90 -16.35
N SER A 256 -13.18 -0.51 -15.73
CA SER A 256 -14.04 0.56 -16.21
C SER A 256 -13.34 1.93 -16.12
N PRO A 257 -13.70 2.90 -16.99
CA PRO A 257 -13.28 4.28 -16.84
C PRO A 257 -13.54 4.82 -15.43
N GLY A 258 -12.59 5.58 -14.90
CA GLY A 258 -12.61 6.09 -13.53
C GLY A 258 -11.94 5.17 -12.51
N SER A 259 -11.86 3.86 -12.75
CA SER A 259 -11.17 2.93 -11.83
C SER A 259 -9.68 3.27 -11.68
N LEU A 260 -9.12 2.86 -10.54
CA LEU A 260 -7.79 3.26 -10.11
C LEU A 260 -6.82 2.08 -10.05
N ILE A 261 -5.56 2.32 -10.38
CA ILE A 261 -4.43 1.47 -10.02
C ILE A 261 -3.57 2.24 -9.03
N LEU A 262 -3.35 1.67 -7.86
CA LEU A 262 -2.50 2.24 -6.82
C LEU A 262 -1.29 1.33 -6.55
N VAL A 263 -0.11 1.87 -6.81
CA VAL A 263 1.16 1.20 -6.54
C VAL A 263 1.82 1.86 -5.35
N VAL A 264 2.15 1.06 -4.34
CA VAL A 264 2.99 1.46 -3.20
C VAL A 264 4.13 0.48 -3.13
N ASP A 265 5.39 0.95 -3.15
CA ASP A 265 6.55 0.04 -3.12
C ASP A 265 7.73 0.66 -2.38
N SER A 266 8.78 -0.11 -2.14
CA SER A 266 10.04 0.38 -1.57
C SER A 266 10.67 1.43 -2.48
N PRO A 267 11.18 2.56 -1.97
CA PRO A 267 11.84 3.56 -2.80
C PRO A 267 13.33 3.27 -3.01
N GLY A 268 13.96 3.99 -3.94
CA GLY A 268 15.41 4.01 -4.12
C GLY A 268 15.98 2.77 -4.80
N SER A 269 17.13 2.26 -4.33
CA SER A 269 17.82 1.13 -4.95
C SER A 269 17.00 -0.16 -4.94
N TYR A 270 16.02 -0.28 -4.05
CA TYR A 270 15.09 -1.41 -3.98
C TYR A 270 14.04 -1.40 -5.09
N SER A 271 13.82 -0.28 -5.77
CA SER A 271 12.89 -0.16 -6.91
C SER A 271 13.61 -0.09 -8.24
N THR A 272 14.65 -0.91 -8.41
CA THR A 272 15.38 -1.00 -9.67
C THR A 272 15.46 -2.44 -10.15
N VAL A 273 15.19 -2.63 -11.43
CA VAL A 273 15.14 -3.95 -12.07
C VAL A 273 16.31 -4.06 -13.03
N GLN A 274 16.99 -5.21 -13.03
CA GLN A 274 18.02 -5.53 -14.02
C GLN A 274 17.40 -6.33 -15.15
N ILE A 275 17.61 -5.89 -16.39
CA ILE A 275 17.14 -6.61 -17.59
C ILE A 275 18.26 -7.54 -18.05
N ASN A 276 18.02 -8.85 -18.07
CA ASN A 276 18.94 -9.86 -18.61
C ASN A 276 20.37 -9.81 -18.02
N GLY A 277 20.50 -9.49 -16.73
CA GLY A 277 21.82 -9.36 -16.07
C GLY A 277 22.65 -8.16 -16.55
N ALA A 278 22.08 -7.23 -17.31
CA ALA A 278 22.76 -6.01 -17.73
C ALA A 278 23.07 -5.10 -16.54
N GLU A 279 24.18 -4.34 -16.64
CA GLU A 279 24.52 -3.31 -15.65
C GLU A 279 23.44 -2.24 -15.50
N LYS A 280 22.69 -1.98 -16.59
CA LYS A 280 21.68 -0.93 -16.62
C LYS A 280 20.45 -1.33 -15.79
N LYS A 281 20.27 -0.60 -14.71
CA LYS A 281 19.13 -0.68 -13.80
C LYS A 281 18.03 0.27 -14.25
N TYR A 282 16.80 -0.24 -14.36
CA TYR A 282 15.64 0.56 -14.71
C TYR A 282 14.82 0.84 -13.45
N PRO A 283 14.48 2.11 -13.15
CA PRO A 283 13.54 2.43 -12.09
C PRO A 283 12.20 1.75 -12.37
N MET A 284 11.60 1.11 -11.36
CA MET A 284 10.31 0.43 -11.48
C MET A 284 9.22 1.40 -11.99
N GLN A 285 9.20 2.64 -11.48
CA GLN A 285 8.29 3.69 -11.95
C GLN A 285 8.42 3.94 -13.47
N TRP A 286 9.63 3.86 -14.02
CA TRP A 286 9.84 4.03 -15.46
C TRP A 286 9.21 2.89 -16.26
N LEU A 287 9.37 1.64 -15.81
CA LEU A 287 8.72 0.48 -16.45
C LEU A 287 7.19 0.56 -16.34
N LEU A 288 6.68 1.01 -15.20
CA LEU A 288 5.26 1.21 -14.95
C LEU A 288 4.68 2.28 -15.89
N ASP A 289 5.33 3.44 -15.98
CA ASP A 289 4.95 4.53 -16.89
C ASP A 289 5.09 4.12 -18.36
N TYR A 290 6.11 3.34 -18.72
CA TYR A 290 6.29 2.81 -20.06
C TYR A 290 5.08 1.98 -20.49
N THR A 291 4.60 1.10 -19.60
CA THR A 291 3.47 0.21 -19.88
C THR A 291 2.11 0.92 -19.82
N LEU A 292 1.85 1.71 -18.78
CA LEU A 292 0.53 2.33 -18.58
C LEU A 292 0.32 3.59 -19.44
N LEU A 293 1.36 4.38 -19.68
CA LEU A 293 1.27 5.65 -20.39
C LEU A 293 1.79 5.57 -21.84
N ASN A 294 2.10 4.36 -22.33
CA ASN A 294 2.69 4.13 -23.67
C ASN A 294 3.96 4.97 -23.95
N LYS A 295 4.74 5.32 -22.91
CA LYS A 295 5.96 6.14 -23.04
C LYS A 295 7.08 5.35 -23.72
N GLY A 296 7.07 5.27 -25.04
CA GLY A 296 8.11 4.57 -25.82
C GLY A 296 7.66 4.06 -27.19
N LYS A 297 6.35 4.10 -27.48
CA LYS A 297 5.81 3.72 -28.80
C LYS A 297 6.10 4.83 -29.83
N SER A 298 6.66 4.43 -30.97
CA SER A 298 7.08 5.36 -32.03
C SER A 298 5.88 5.98 -32.76
N SER A 299 6.12 7.10 -33.44
CA SER A 299 5.10 7.83 -34.22
C SER A 299 4.44 7.02 -35.35
N HIS A 300 4.97 5.83 -35.68
CA HIS A 300 4.52 4.96 -36.77
C HIS A 300 3.40 3.97 -36.39
N GLU A 301 3.00 3.87 -35.13
CA GLU A 301 1.83 3.08 -34.72
C GLU A 301 0.50 3.81 -35.05
N SER A 302 -0.54 3.02 -35.28
CA SER A 302 -1.86 3.48 -35.74
C SER A 302 -2.49 4.47 -34.75
N ALA A 303 -3.39 5.34 -35.22
CA ALA A 303 -4.04 6.33 -34.35
C ALA A 303 -4.84 5.71 -33.20
N VAL A 304 -5.30 4.46 -33.36
CA VAL A 304 -6.02 3.68 -32.34
C VAL A 304 -5.09 3.20 -31.21
N ASP A 305 -3.81 2.99 -31.49
CA ASP A 305 -2.81 2.58 -30.49
C ASP A 305 -2.28 3.73 -29.62
N LYS A 306 -2.64 4.97 -29.97
CA LYS A 306 -2.18 6.20 -29.30
C LYS A 306 -3.12 6.75 -28.25
N GLU A 307 -4.34 6.22 -28.15
CA GLU A 307 -5.28 6.71 -27.15
C GLU A 307 -4.79 6.38 -25.74
N ALA A 308 -4.67 7.43 -24.92
CA ALA A 308 -4.19 7.29 -23.57
C ALA A 308 -5.22 6.49 -22.77
N LYS A 309 -4.82 5.30 -22.30
CA LYS A 309 -5.71 4.47 -21.47
C LYS A 309 -5.72 4.91 -20.02
N TRP A 310 -4.68 5.60 -19.58
CA TRP A 310 -4.42 5.94 -18.19
C TRP A 310 -3.99 7.40 -18.04
N ASP A 311 -4.46 8.03 -16.97
CA ASP A 311 -3.97 9.31 -16.48
C ASP A 311 -3.22 9.10 -15.16
N LYS A 312 -2.11 9.81 -14.95
CA LYS A 312 -1.29 9.69 -13.74
C LYS A 312 -1.63 10.82 -12.79
N ILE A 313 -2.20 10.47 -11.64
CA ILE A 313 -2.72 11.43 -10.66
C ILE A 313 -1.67 11.77 -9.61
N ILE A 314 -1.05 10.74 -9.00
CA ILE A 314 -0.07 10.91 -7.92
C ILE A 314 1.23 10.23 -8.34
N SER A 315 2.35 10.90 -8.05
CA SER A 315 3.68 10.31 -8.14
C SER A 315 4.58 10.94 -7.08
N GLU A 316 4.89 10.18 -6.03
CA GLU A 316 5.86 10.56 -5.01
C GLU A 316 6.91 9.45 -4.89
N ASP A 317 8.18 9.78 -5.17
CA ASP A 317 9.26 8.77 -5.26
C ASP A 317 9.76 8.29 -3.89
N SER A 318 9.40 8.98 -2.79
CA SER A 318 9.80 8.60 -1.43
C SER A 318 9.03 9.38 -0.37
N LYS A 319 8.28 8.68 0.48
CA LYS A 319 7.51 9.18 1.62
C LYS A 319 7.78 8.34 2.85
N TRP A 320 7.72 8.96 4.02
CA TRP A 320 7.79 8.28 5.31
C TRP A 320 6.41 8.28 5.97
N PHE A 321 5.93 7.09 6.34
CA PHE A 321 4.92 6.94 7.37
C PHE A 321 5.62 6.64 8.70
N ARG A 322 5.43 7.53 9.66
CA ARG A 322 5.96 7.39 11.02
C ARG A 322 4.83 6.94 11.95
N LEU A 323 5.09 5.89 12.71
CA LEU A 323 4.14 5.37 13.69
C LEU A 323 3.89 6.44 14.77
N PRO A 324 2.62 6.73 15.08
CA PRO A 324 2.28 7.62 16.19
C PRO A 324 2.78 7.09 17.54
N SER A 325 3.16 8.02 18.42
CA SER A 325 3.56 7.68 19.78
C SER A 325 2.36 7.19 20.60
N GLY A 326 2.59 6.26 21.53
CA GLY A 326 1.57 5.79 22.47
C GLY A 326 0.81 4.54 22.03
N LEU A 327 1.01 4.07 20.80
CA LEU A 327 0.50 2.79 20.33
C LEU A 327 1.13 1.62 21.12
N ARG A 328 0.32 0.63 21.44
CA ARG A 328 0.71 -0.58 22.19
C ARG A 328 0.57 -1.80 21.29
N PHE A 329 1.66 -2.53 21.15
CA PHE A 329 1.70 -3.83 20.49
C PHE A 329 2.78 -4.72 21.16
N PRO A 330 2.58 -6.05 21.25
CA PRO A 330 3.51 -6.92 21.98
C PRO A 330 4.94 -6.95 21.42
N ILE A 331 5.10 -6.68 20.12
CA ILE A 331 6.39 -6.63 19.45
C ILE A 331 6.64 -5.25 18.83
N LYS A 332 7.92 -4.93 18.59
CA LYS A 332 8.31 -3.64 18.04
C LYS A 332 7.82 -3.48 16.60
N LEU A 333 7.02 -2.44 16.38
CA LEU A 333 6.55 -2.01 15.06
C LEU A 333 7.61 -1.13 14.36
N GLU A 334 7.54 -1.06 13.04
CA GLU A 334 8.49 -0.32 12.20
C GLU A 334 7.81 0.79 11.41
N ASN A 335 8.53 1.90 11.24
CA ASN A 335 8.13 2.95 10.30
C ASN A 335 8.22 2.42 8.86
N MET A 336 7.35 2.91 8.00
CA MET A 336 7.30 2.51 6.60
C MET A 336 7.84 3.63 5.73
N ARG A 337 8.79 3.32 4.84
CA ARG A 337 9.20 4.21 3.76
C ARG A 337 8.72 3.62 2.44
N TYR A 338 8.08 4.42 1.61
CA TYR A 338 7.47 3.95 0.37
C TYR A 338 7.52 5.01 -0.72
N GLN A 339 7.42 4.61 -1.98
CA GLN A 339 6.99 5.44 -3.08
C GLN A 339 5.51 5.16 -3.37
N ILE A 340 4.80 6.10 -3.96
CA ILE A 340 3.38 5.97 -4.31
C ILE A 340 3.13 6.49 -5.73
N HIS A 341 2.42 5.69 -6.52
CA HIS A 341 1.97 6.06 -7.87
C HIS A 341 0.51 5.68 -8.05
N LEU A 342 -0.33 6.65 -8.41
CA LEU A 342 -1.76 6.46 -8.62
C LEU A 342 -2.11 6.78 -10.07
N TYR A 343 -2.80 5.85 -10.74
CA TYR A 343 -3.26 6.00 -12.11
C TYR A 343 -4.78 5.83 -12.18
N ARG A 344 -5.43 6.56 -13.06
CA ARG A 344 -6.87 6.48 -13.32
C ARG A 344 -7.13 6.04 -14.74
N ARG A 345 -8.04 5.08 -14.91
CA ARG A 345 -8.49 4.60 -16.21
C ARG A 345 -9.28 5.72 -16.90
N LEU A 346 -8.88 6.11 -18.10
CA LEU A 346 -9.59 7.08 -18.92
C LEU A 346 -10.78 6.43 -19.64
N ALA A 347 -11.75 7.24 -20.06
CA ALA A 347 -12.68 6.78 -21.10
C ALA A 347 -11.86 6.55 -22.37
N GLY A 348 -12.05 5.38 -22.99
CA GLY A 348 -11.47 5.10 -24.32
C GLY A 348 -12.52 5.20 -25.40
#